data_AF-A0A7V9NM50-F1
#
_entry.id   AF-A0A7V9NM50-F1
#
_cell.length_a   1.000
_cell.length_b   1.000
_cell.length_c   1.000
_cell.angle_alpha   90.00
_cell.angle_beta   90.00
_cell.angle_gamma   90.00
#
_symmetry.space_group_name_H-M   'P 1'
#
loop_
_entity.id
_entity.type
_entity.pdbx_description
1 polymer ?
#
loop_
_entity_poly.entity_id
_entity_poly.type
_entity_poly.pdbx_seq_one_letter_code
_entity_poly.pdbx_strand_id
1 'polypeptide(L)'
;MIRKAFFSFAALLFTAILFSASYGAEPQYGGSVVVAVTGDPGGLNPAVTTQGGVHLVCGSIFSGLVAQDFDLNPVPDLAERWEVSGDGKTYTFYLAPNAEFHDGVPVTSEDVKFTFEELLLKYHSRTRASIGDKLRQIL
;
A
#
# COMPACT_ATOMS: atom_id res chain seq x y z
N MET A 1 38.61 -20.50 49.58
CA MET A 1 37.80 -20.85 48.38
C MET A 1 37.08 -19.63 47.75
N ILE A 2 37.64 -18.41 47.83
CA ILE A 2 36.91 -17.16 47.47
C ILE A 2 37.24 -16.64 46.05
N ARG A 3 38.14 -17.30 45.30
CA ARG A 3 38.61 -16.80 43.99
C ARG A 3 37.76 -17.21 42.78
N LYS A 4 36.74 -18.07 42.94
CA LYS A 4 35.89 -18.55 41.84
C LYS A 4 34.60 -17.76 41.62
N ALA A 5 34.17 -16.95 42.59
CA ALA A 5 32.91 -16.19 42.50
C ALA A 5 33.02 -14.90 41.66
N PHE A 6 34.22 -14.32 41.53
CA PHE A 6 34.43 -13.08 40.77
C PHE A 6 34.39 -13.27 39.24
N PHE A 7 34.77 -14.46 38.76
CA PHE A 7 34.76 -14.76 37.32
C PHE A 7 33.35 -15.02 36.77
N SER A 8 32.38 -15.38 37.62
CA SER A 8 31.02 -15.71 37.18
C SER A 8 30.12 -14.48 37.03
N PHE A 9 30.45 -13.36 37.69
CA PHE A 9 29.66 -12.12 37.61
C PHE A 9 30.07 -11.24 36.42
N ALA A 10 31.35 -11.24 36.06
CA ALA A 10 31.86 -10.52 34.88
C ALA A 10 31.37 -11.14 33.55
N ALA A 11 31.19 -12.47 33.51
CA ALA A 11 30.66 -13.16 32.33
C ALA A 11 29.17 -12.87 32.06
N LEU A 12 28.37 -12.66 33.13
CA LEU A 12 26.94 -12.30 33.04
C LEU A 12 26.72 -10.83 32.65
N LEU A 13 27.60 -9.91 33.09
CA LEU A 13 27.56 -8.52 32.64
C LEU A 13 28.00 -8.36 31.18
N PHE A 14 28.92 -9.19 30.69
CA PHE A 14 29.37 -9.13 29.30
C PHE A 14 28.33 -9.67 28.29
N THR A 15 27.50 -10.63 28.71
CA THR A 15 26.37 -11.14 27.89
C THR A 15 25.17 -10.18 27.89
N ALA A 16 24.97 -9.40 28.95
CA ALA A 16 23.90 -8.39 28.99
C ALA A 16 24.16 -7.20 28.04
N ILE A 17 25.42 -6.84 27.81
CA ILE A 17 25.80 -5.72 26.92
C ILE A 17 25.67 -6.11 25.44
N LEU A 18 25.83 -7.39 25.09
CA LEU A 18 25.67 -7.88 23.72
C LEU A 18 24.20 -8.00 23.26
N PHE A 19 23.23 -7.92 24.17
CA PHE A 19 21.80 -8.02 23.84
C PHE A 19 21.11 -6.66 23.66
N SER A 20 21.78 -5.54 23.98
CA SER A 20 21.20 -4.19 23.87
C SER A 20 21.45 -3.49 22.52
N ALA A 21 22.08 -4.14 21.55
CA ALA A 21 22.52 -3.46 20.32
C ALA A 21 21.57 -3.55 19.11
N SER A 22 20.39 -4.18 19.22
CA SER A 22 19.52 -4.41 18.04
C SER A 22 18.15 -3.72 18.06
N TYR A 23 17.87 -2.81 18.99
CA TYR A 23 16.57 -2.11 19.09
C TYR A 23 16.66 -0.59 18.87
N GLY A 24 17.52 -0.16 17.94
CA GLY A 24 17.69 1.26 17.65
C GLY A 24 18.54 1.55 16.42
N ALA A 25 18.49 0.71 15.39
CA ALA A 25 19.12 1.07 14.13
C ALA A 25 18.39 2.30 13.57
N GLU A 26 19.11 3.41 13.45
CA GLU A 26 18.65 4.60 12.72
C GLU A 26 18.17 4.18 11.32
N PRO A 27 17.01 4.67 10.85
CA PRO A 27 16.51 4.36 9.52
C PRO A 27 17.57 4.66 8.46
N GLN A 28 17.98 3.64 7.70
CA GLN A 28 18.86 3.86 6.56
C GLN A 28 18.02 4.35 5.38
N TYR A 29 18.24 5.59 4.98
CA TYR A 29 17.59 6.19 3.81
C TYR A 29 18.37 5.88 2.53
N GLY A 30 17.65 5.52 1.48
CA GLY A 30 18.22 5.12 0.19
C GLY A 30 18.56 3.63 0.09
N GLY A 31 19.23 3.25 -0.99
CA GLY A 31 19.59 1.85 -1.28
C GLY A 31 18.58 1.16 -2.21
N SER A 32 18.65 -0.17 -2.26
CA SER A 32 17.77 -1.00 -3.09
C SER A 32 17.20 -2.13 -2.27
N VAL A 33 15.88 -2.32 -2.38
CA VAL A 33 15.18 -3.46 -1.80
C VAL A 33 14.89 -4.46 -2.91
N VAL A 34 15.25 -5.72 -2.69
CA VAL A 34 14.93 -6.82 -3.61
C VAL A 34 13.83 -7.65 -2.98
N VAL A 35 12.65 -7.63 -3.60
CA VAL A 35 11.49 -8.43 -3.17
C VAL A 35 11.24 -9.53 -4.19
N ALA A 36 11.12 -10.76 -3.72
CA ALA A 36 10.73 -11.87 -4.59
C ALA A 36 9.24 -11.78 -4.93
N VAL A 37 8.91 -11.77 -6.22
CA VAL A 37 7.53 -11.78 -6.72
C VAL A 37 7.22 -13.16 -7.29
N THR A 38 6.04 -13.69 -7.00
CA THR A 38 5.62 -15.01 -7.48
C THR A 38 5.12 -14.92 -8.92
N GLY A 39 5.79 -15.64 -9.82
CA GLY A 39 5.42 -15.72 -11.24
C GLY A 39 5.82 -14.48 -12.03
N ASP A 40 5.88 -14.64 -13.35
CA ASP A 40 6.14 -13.54 -14.28
C ASP A 40 4.85 -12.71 -14.46
N PRO A 41 4.85 -11.38 -14.23
CA PRO A 41 3.70 -10.55 -14.54
C PRO A 41 3.49 -10.47 -16.06
N GLY A 42 2.42 -11.06 -16.57
CA GLY A 42 2.06 -10.97 -18.00
C GLY A 42 1.72 -9.55 -18.49
N GLY A 43 1.63 -8.58 -17.58
CA GLY A 43 1.45 -7.16 -17.85
C GLY A 43 1.42 -6.34 -16.56
N LEU A 44 1.50 -5.01 -16.68
CA LEU A 44 1.55 -4.06 -15.55
C LEU A 44 0.31 -3.17 -15.46
N ASN A 45 -0.84 -3.64 -15.96
CA ASN A 45 -2.10 -2.93 -15.82
C ASN A 45 -2.93 -3.57 -14.69
N PRO A 46 -3.06 -2.92 -13.52
CA PRO A 46 -3.79 -3.47 -12.38
C PRO A 46 -5.31 -3.53 -12.62
N ALA A 47 -5.85 -2.78 -13.59
CA ALA A 47 -7.27 -2.73 -13.87
C ALA A 47 -7.81 -3.91 -14.69
N VAL A 48 -6.94 -4.82 -15.15
CA VAL A 48 -7.34 -5.95 -16.03
C VAL A 48 -6.89 -7.32 -15.50
N THR A 49 -6.37 -7.39 -14.28
CA THR A 49 -5.78 -8.61 -13.70
C THR A 49 -6.25 -8.83 -12.27
N THR A 50 -6.19 -10.08 -11.81
CA THR A 50 -6.40 -10.44 -10.39
C THR A 50 -5.17 -11.11 -9.78
N GLN A 51 -4.03 -11.09 -10.47
CA GLN A 51 -2.80 -11.74 -10.03
C GLN A 51 -2.12 -10.90 -8.93
N GLY A 52 -1.96 -11.47 -7.74
CA GLY A 52 -1.33 -10.79 -6.59
C GLY A 52 0.09 -10.29 -6.88
N GLY A 53 0.90 -11.06 -7.61
CA GLY A 53 2.25 -10.64 -8.00
C GLY A 53 2.28 -9.36 -8.85
N VAL A 54 1.30 -9.18 -9.74
CA VAL A 54 1.16 -7.94 -10.52
C VAL A 54 0.79 -6.79 -9.59
N HIS A 55 -0.17 -6.99 -8.68
CA HIS A 55 -0.57 -5.94 -7.73
C HIS A 55 0.58 -5.49 -6.80
N LEU A 56 1.48 -6.40 -6.40
CA LEU A 56 2.67 -6.03 -5.61
C LEU A 56 3.57 -5.05 -6.37
N VAL A 57 3.79 -5.27 -7.66
CA VAL A 57 4.60 -4.38 -8.51
C VAL A 57 3.85 -3.09 -8.82
N CYS A 58 2.58 -3.20 -9.24
CA CYS A 58 1.74 -2.05 -9.59
C CYS A 58 1.47 -1.12 -8.42
N GLY A 59 1.46 -1.60 -7.18
CA GLY A 59 1.32 -0.76 -5.98
C GLY A 59 2.50 0.22 -5.78
N SER A 60 3.62 0.01 -6.48
CA SER A 60 4.74 0.98 -6.51
C SER A 60 4.67 1.95 -7.71
N ILE A 61 3.70 1.78 -8.61
CA ILE A 61 3.58 2.52 -9.88
C ILE A 61 2.31 3.38 -9.91
N PHE A 62 1.20 2.85 -9.38
CA PHE A 62 -0.13 3.45 -9.43
C PHE A 62 -0.66 3.70 -8.02
N SER A 63 -1.36 4.81 -7.84
CA SER A 63 -2.14 5.10 -6.63
C SER A 63 -3.62 4.75 -6.81
N GLY A 64 -4.26 4.32 -5.72
CA GLY A 64 -5.71 4.20 -5.62
C GLY A 64 -6.32 5.43 -4.95
N LEU A 65 -7.65 5.55 -4.93
CA LEU A 65 -8.32 6.60 -4.15
C LEU A 65 -7.96 6.52 -2.65
N VAL A 66 -7.83 5.30 -2.14
CA VAL A 66 -7.44 5.00 -0.76
C VAL A 66 -6.46 3.83 -0.75
N ALA A 67 -5.59 3.79 0.25
CA ALA A 67 -4.71 2.67 0.56
C ALA A 67 -5.14 1.99 1.86
N GLN A 68 -4.37 0.99 2.29
CA GLN A 68 -4.57 0.30 3.56
C GLN A 68 -3.29 0.36 4.41
N ASP A 69 -3.43 0.62 5.70
CA ASP A 69 -2.33 0.49 6.66
C ASP A 69 -2.08 -0.98 7.04
N PHE A 70 -1.12 -1.21 7.95
CA PHE A 70 -0.77 -2.55 8.43
C PHE A 70 -1.91 -3.25 9.20
N ASP A 71 -2.85 -2.48 9.73
CA ASP A 71 -4.04 -2.95 10.44
C ASP A 71 -5.25 -3.08 9.49
N LEU A 72 -5.03 -2.91 8.18
CA LEU A 72 -6.03 -2.95 7.11
C LEU A 72 -7.07 -1.83 7.15
N ASN A 73 -6.83 -0.78 7.93
CA ASN A 73 -7.70 0.40 7.93
C ASN A 73 -7.51 1.19 6.63
N PRO A 74 -8.58 1.78 6.08
CA PRO A 74 -8.46 2.68 4.94
C PRO A 74 -7.71 3.94 5.33
N VAL A 75 -6.71 4.31 4.54
CA VAL A 75 -5.90 5.52 4.71
C VAL A 75 -5.84 6.32 3.40
N PRO A 76 -5.54 7.64 3.45
CA PRO A 76 -5.33 8.46 2.26
C PRO A 76 -4.25 7.89 1.32
N ASP A 77 -4.47 8.07 0.02
CA ASP A 77 -3.50 7.83 -1.06
C ASP A 77 -3.69 8.94 -2.11
N LEU A 78 -4.31 8.68 -3.27
CA LEU A 78 -4.62 9.73 -4.23
C LEU A 78 -5.64 10.75 -3.69
N ALA A 79 -6.60 10.29 -2.88
CA ALA A 79 -7.51 11.18 -2.16
C ALA A 79 -6.96 11.48 -0.76
N GLU A 80 -6.86 12.76 -0.41
CA GLU A 80 -6.40 13.22 0.90
C GLU A 80 -7.44 13.00 2.01
N ARG A 81 -8.72 12.96 1.64
CA ARG A 81 -9.86 12.69 2.53
C ARG A 81 -11.08 12.26 1.74
N TRP A 82 -12.06 11.70 2.44
CA TRP A 82 -13.37 11.38 1.89
C TRP A 82 -14.48 11.56 2.90
N GLU A 83 -15.68 11.77 2.40
CA GLU A 83 -16.91 11.86 3.18
C GLU A 83 -17.88 10.75 2.76
N VAL A 84 -18.61 10.21 3.72
CA VAL A 84 -19.64 9.19 3.49
C VAL A 84 -20.98 9.77 3.92
N SER A 85 -21.97 9.72 3.05
CA SER A 85 -23.33 10.17 3.38
C SER A 85 -23.92 9.35 4.54
N GLY A 86 -24.89 9.93 5.25
CA GLY A 86 -25.52 9.26 6.39
C GLY A 86 -26.24 7.94 6.04
N ASP A 87 -26.62 7.74 4.77
CA ASP A 87 -27.20 6.49 4.28
C ASP A 87 -26.17 5.50 3.72
N GLY A 88 -24.88 5.87 3.71
CA GLY A 88 -23.77 5.03 3.26
C GLY A 88 -23.73 4.77 1.76
N LYS A 89 -24.47 5.54 0.94
CA LYS A 89 -24.58 5.32 -0.52
C LYS A 89 -23.79 6.30 -1.36
N THR A 90 -23.41 7.44 -0.82
CA THR A 90 -22.61 8.45 -1.52
C THR A 90 -21.28 8.61 -0.81
N TYR A 91 -20.22 8.48 -1.59
CA TYR A 91 -18.85 8.71 -1.17
C TYR A 91 -18.29 9.86 -1.97
N THR A 92 -17.77 10.88 -1.30
CA THR A 92 -17.12 12.03 -1.93
C THR A 92 -15.65 11.99 -1.60
N PHE A 93 -14.81 11.79 -2.61
CA PHE A 93 -13.35 11.78 -2.48
C PHE A 93 -12.77 13.13 -2.90
N TYR A 94 -11.86 13.65 -2.10
CA TYR A 94 -11.15 14.90 -2.38
C TYR A 94 -9.73 14.54 -2.80
N LEU A 95 -9.44 14.73 -4.09
CA LEU A 95 -8.12 14.41 -4.65
C LEU A 95 -7.07 15.40 -4.14
N ALA A 96 -5.84 14.92 -3.94
CA ALA A 96 -4.73 15.80 -3.60
C ALA A 96 -4.54 16.88 -4.70
N PRO A 97 -4.44 18.16 -4.33
CA PRO A 97 -4.48 19.27 -5.29
C PRO A 97 -3.27 19.34 -6.23
N ASN A 98 -2.20 18.62 -5.89
CA ASN A 98 -0.94 18.53 -6.63
C ASN A 98 -0.66 17.11 -7.14
N ALA A 99 -1.70 16.26 -7.22
CA ALA A 99 -1.54 14.94 -7.81
C ALA A 99 -1.24 15.07 -9.31
N GLU A 100 -0.15 14.44 -9.74
CA GLU A 100 0.32 14.44 -11.12
C GLU A 100 0.68 13.01 -11.52
N PHE A 101 0.51 12.69 -12.80
CA PHE A 101 1.10 11.51 -13.41
C PHE A 101 2.63 11.67 -13.50
N HIS A 102 3.33 10.58 -13.77
CA HIS A 102 4.80 10.56 -13.87
C HIS A 102 5.37 11.47 -14.99
N ASP A 103 4.53 11.95 -15.91
CA ASP A 103 4.86 12.89 -16.97
C ASP A 103 4.51 14.36 -16.64
N GLY A 104 4.02 14.63 -15.42
CA GLY A 104 3.65 15.95 -14.93
C GLY A 104 2.24 16.41 -15.30
N VAL A 105 1.43 15.56 -15.95
CA VAL A 105 0.03 15.90 -16.22
C VAL A 105 -0.77 15.82 -14.91
N PRO A 106 -1.55 16.85 -14.54
CA PRO A 106 -2.39 16.80 -13.33
C PRO A 106 -3.43 15.68 -13.39
N VAL A 107 -3.61 14.98 -12.27
CA VAL A 107 -4.67 13.98 -12.09
C VAL A 107 -5.97 14.68 -11.73
N THR A 108 -7.06 14.31 -12.40
CA THR A 108 -8.39 14.89 -12.17
C THR A 108 -9.43 13.82 -11.83
N SER A 109 -10.62 14.26 -11.44
CA SER A 109 -11.76 13.34 -11.26
C SER A 109 -12.19 12.67 -12.57
N GLU A 110 -11.85 13.23 -13.74
CA GLU A 110 -12.15 12.62 -15.04
C GLU A 110 -11.30 11.37 -15.27
N ASP A 111 -10.04 11.36 -14.84
CA ASP A 111 -9.14 10.20 -14.93
C ASP A 111 -9.60 9.05 -14.02
N VAL A 112 -10.08 9.39 -12.82
CA VAL A 112 -10.69 8.45 -11.89
C VAL A 112 -11.96 7.86 -12.53
N LYS A 113 -12.85 8.71 -13.05
CA LYS A 113 -14.07 8.28 -13.72
C LYS A 113 -13.76 7.35 -14.90
N PHE A 114 -12.83 7.73 -15.77
CA PHE A 114 -12.36 6.92 -16.89
C PHE A 114 -11.87 5.55 -16.43
N THR A 115 -11.08 5.49 -15.37
CA THR A 115 -10.56 4.23 -14.83
C THR A 115 -11.69 3.29 -14.38
N PHE A 116 -12.72 3.82 -13.72
CA PHE A 116 -13.88 3.00 -13.35
C PHE A 116 -14.70 2.55 -14.55
N GLU A 117 -15.08 3.48 -15.43
CA GLU A 117 -16.01 3.24 -16.53
C GLU A 117 -15.40 2.43 -17.67
N GLU A 118 -14.19 2.79 -18.09
CA GLU A 118 -13.57 2.27 -19.30
C GLU A 118 -12.65 1.09 -19.02
N LEU A 119 -12.10 0.97 -17.81
CA LEU A 119 -11.19 -0.13 -17.45
C LEU A 119 -11.85 -1.13 -16.50
N LEU A 120 -12.11 -0.72 -15.26
CA LEU A 120 -12.50 -1.64 -14.20
C LEU A 120 -13.84 -2.33 -14.47
N LEU A 121 -14.87 -1.58 -14.88
CA LEU A 121 -16.21 -2.13 -15.12
C LEU A 121 -16.29 -3.05 -16.34
N LYS A 122 -15.42 -2.83 -17.34
CA LYS A 122 -15.41 -3.59 -18.59
C LYS A 122 -14.53 -4.83 -18.52
N TYR A 123 -13.33 -4.70 -17.96
CA TYR A 123 -12.28 -5.72 -18.08
C TYR A 123 -11.91 -6.39 -16.75
N HIS A 124 -12.11 -5.73 -15.60
CA HIS A 124 -11.77 -6.34 -14.32
C HIS A 124 -12.85 -7.32 -13.86
N SER A 125 -12.53 -8.62 -13.88
CA SER A 125 -13.47 -9.70 -13.52
C SER A 125 -14.11 -9.49 -12.14
N ARG A 126 -13.30 -9.17 -11.11
CA ARG A 126 -13.79 -8.91 -9.75
C ARG A 126 -14.66 -7.67 -9.62
N THR A 127 -14.25 -6.51 -10.15
CA THR A 127 -15.05 -5.27 -10.08
C THR A 127 -16.38 -5.45 -10.78
N ARG A 128 -16.37 -6.05 -11.98
CA ARG A 128 -17.59 -6.35 -12.73
C ARG A 128 -18.55 -7.23 -11.94
N ALA A 129 -18.05 -8.28 -11.28
CA ALA A 129 -18.87 -9.21 -10.51
C ALA A 129 -19.35 -8.66 -9.16
N SER A 130 -18.62 -7.73 -8.55
CA SER A 130 -18.91 -7.24 -7.18
C SER A 130 -19.81 -6.02 -7.17
N ILE A 131 -19.39 -4.94 -7.82
CA ILE A 131 -20.05 -3.64 -7.77
C ILE A 131 -20.52 -3.16 -9.15
N GLY A 132 -20.25 -3.93 -10.20
CA GLY A 132 -20.46 -3.47 -11.57
C GLY A 132 -21.90 -3.12 -11.92
N ASP A 133 -22.86 -3.93 -11.48
CA ASP A 133 -24.28 -3.67 -11.76
C ASP A 133 -24.82 -2.47 -10.99
N LYS A 134 -24.28 -2.20 -9.80
CA LYS A 134 -24.66 -1.03 -8.99
C LYS A 134 -24.09 0.26 -9.57
N LEU A 135 -22.82 0.26 -9.96
CA LEU A 135 -22.17 1.44 -10.54
C LEU A 135 -22.79 1.82 -11.89
N ARG A 136 -23.17 0.85 -12.73
CA ARG A 136 -23.85 1.11 -14.00
C ARG A 136 -25.24 1.76 -13.88
N GLN A 137 -25.86 1.76 -12.70
CA GLN A 137 -27.17 2.38 -12.49
C GLN A 137 -27.09 3.87 -12.14
N ILE A 138 -25.89 4.34 -11.76
CA ILE A 138 -25.65 5.72 -11.28
C ILE A 138 -24.74 6.53 -12.21
N LEU A 139 -24.13 5.88 -13.21
CA LEU A 139 -23.30 6.47 -14.27
C LEU A 139 -24.10 6.49 -15.58
#